data_AF-A0A5M8NW75-F1
#
_entry.id   AF-A0A5M8NW75-F1
#
_cell.length_a   1.000
_cell.length_b   1.000
_cell.length_c   1.000
_cell.angle_alpha   90.00
_cell.angle_beta   90.00
_cell.angle_gamma   90.00
#
_symmetry.space_group_name_H-M   'P 1'
#
loop_
_entity.id
_entity.type
_entity.pdbx_description
1 polymer ?
#
loop_
_entity_poly.entity_id
_entity_poly.type
_entity_poly.pdbx_seq_one_letter_code
_entity_poly.pdbx_strand_id
1 'polypeptide(L)'
;ELNEEAIERILNRLENENFINHERYTRSFVNDKLRFSKWGKMKIKQALYLKQIPSEIVNKQLNEIDEKEYLFVLHHLLEAKKKTISAKNQYEYNVKLIRYAMGKGFDLEDIKQCLEKTVEN
;
A
#
# COMPACT_ATOMS: atom_id res chain seq x y z
N GLU A 1 10.64 4.31 -36.69
CA GLU A 1 9.64 4.16 -35.60
C GLU A 1 8.70 3.01 -35.97
N LEU A 2 8.11 2.33 -34.98
CA LEU A 2 7.06 1.34 -35.23
C LEU A 2 5.76 2.09 -35.52
N ASN A 3 4.98 1.65 -36.52
CA ASN A 3 3.62 2.18 -36.72
C ASN A 3 2.66 1.61 -35.66
N GLU A 4 1.52 2.27 -35.46
CA GLU A 4 0.54 1.90 -34.42
C GLU A 4 0.08 0.44 -34.54
N GLU A 5 -0.16 -0.05 -35.76
CA GLU A 5 -0.54 -1.45 -36.01
C GLU A 5 0.53 -2.45 -35.55
N ALA A 6 1.82 -2.15 -35.77
CA ALA A 6 2.90 -3.02 -35.31
C ALA A 6 3.00 -3.01 -33.78
N ILE A 7 2.79 -1.86 -33.14
CA ILE A 7 2.78 -1.73 -31.68
C ILE A 7 1.66 -2.58 -31.09
N GLU A 8 0.43 -2.42 -31.59
CA GLU A 8 -0.74 -3.15 -31.10
C GLU A 8 -0.55 -4.67 -31.27
N ARG A 9 -0.06 -5.11 -32.43
CA ARG A 9 0.23 -6.54 -32.68
C ARG A 9 1.27 -7.09 -31.71
N ILE A 10 2.31 -6.33 -31.39
CA ILE A 10 3.36 -6.75 -30.44
C ILE A 10 2.78 -6.81 -29.02
N LEU A 11 2.03 -5.79 -28.59
CA LEU A 11 1.38 -5.77 -27.27
C LEU A 11 0.44 -6.97 -27.10
N ASN A 12 -0.45 -7.20 -28.07
CA ASN A 12 -1.36 -8.35 -28.06
C ASN A 12 -0.59 -9.67 -27.95
N ARG A 13 0.52 -9.82 -28.68
CA ARG A 13 1.35 -11.02 -28.59
C ARG A 13 1.97 -11.19 -27.19
N LEU A 14 2.51 -10.11 -26.61
CA LEU A 14 3.11 -10.15 -25.28
C LEU A 14 2.09 -10.42 -24.17
N GLU A 15 0.87 -9.93 -24.31
CA GLU A 15 -0.24 -10.26 -23.40
C GLU A 15 -0.68 -11.72 -23.55
N ASN A 16 -0.86 -12.20 -24.79
CA ASN A 16 -1.24 -13.59 -25.08
C ASN A 16 -0.19 -14.61 -24.61
N GLU A 17 1.10 -14.30 -24.81
CA GLU A 17 2.22 -15.09 -24.31
C GLU A 17 2.49 -14.85 -22.81
N ASN A 18 1.63 -14.05 -22.15
CA ASN A 18 1.64 -13.77 -20.71
C ASN A 18 2.92 -13.08 -20.20
N PHE A 19 3.70 -12.47 -21.08
CA PHE A 19 4.84 -11.61 -20.71
C PHE A 19 4.35 -10.31 -20.06
N ILE A 20 3.28 -9.72 -20.57
CA ILE A 20 2.58 -8.60 -19.95
C ILE A 20 1.36 -9.16 -19.20
N ASN A 21 1.33 -8.95 -17.88
CA ASN A 21 0.21 -9.37 -17.05
C ASN A 21 0.03 -8.39 -15.88
N HIS A 22 -1.04 -7.61 -15.96
CA HIS A 22 -1.35 -6.60 -14.95
C HIS A 22 -1.68 -7.23 -13.59
N GLU A 23 -2.44 -8.32 -13.51
CA GLU A 23 -2.75 -8.95 -12.22
C GLU A 23 -1.48 -9.45 -11.51
N ARG A 24 -0.61 -10.15 -12.24
CA ARG A 24 0.66 -10.66 -11.72
C ARG A 24 1.54 -9.50 -11.24
N TYR A 25 1.64 -8.45 -12.04
CA TYR A 25 2.40 -7.26 -11.68
C TYR A 25 1.85 -6.60 -10.42
N THR A 26 0.54 -6.34 -10.39
CA THR A 26 -0.12 -5.63 -9.29
C THR A 26 -0.01 -6.40 -7.99
N ARG A 27 -0.23 -7.71 -8.00
CA ARG A 27 -0.10 -8.56 -6.80
C ARG A 27 1.30 -8.48 -6.19
N SER A 28 2.33 -8.66 -7.01
CA SER A 28 3.72 -8.55 -6.55
C SER A 28 4.03 -7.13 -6.04
N PHE A 29 3.57 -6.11 -6.75
CA PHE A 29 3.76 -4.72 -6.35
C PHE A 29 3.11 -4.40 -4.99
N VAL A 30 1.87 -4.84 -4.78
CA VAL A 30 1.15 -4.66 -3.51
C VAL A 30 1.93 -5.30 -2.36
N ASN A 31 2.32 -6.57 -2.53
CA ASN A 31 3.06 -7.33 -1.51
C ASN A 31 4.40 -6.67 -1.19
N ASP A 32 5.16 -6.25 -2.20
CA ASP A 32 6.45 -5.60 -2.00
C ASP A 32 6.31 -4.27 -1.26
N LYS A 33 5.34 -3.45 -1.64
CA LYS A 33 5.12 -2.13 -1.01
C LYS A 33 4.60 -2.26 0.42
N LEU A 34 3.75 -3.24 0.70
CA LEU A 34 3.30 -3.51 2.06
C LEU A 34 4.46 -4.01 2.92
N ARG A 35 5.16 -5.07 2.50
CA ARG A 35 6.17 -5.76 3.32
C ARG A 35 7.44 -4.95 3.52
N PHE A 36 7.99 -4.38 2.45
CA PHE A 36 9.31 -3.73 2.50
C PHE A 36 9.21 -2.22 2.64
N SER A 37 8.29 -1.59 1.90
CA SER A 37 8.15 -0.13 1.96
C SER A 37 7.25 0.36 3.10
N LYS A 38 6.49 -0.56 3.72
CA LYS A 38 5.52 -0.28 4.79
C LYS A 38 4.49 0.75 4.35
N TRP A 39 3.95 0.58 3.15
CA TRP A 39 2.90 1.44 2.60
C TRP A 39 1.52 0.87 2.92
N GLY A 40 0.59 1.74 3.26
CA GLY A 40 -0.83 1.40 3.36
C GLY A 40 -1.54 1.41 2.01
N LYS A 41 -2.78 0.92 1.99
CA LYS A 41 -3.57 0.69 0.77
C LYS A 41 -3.67 1.94 -0.11
N MET A 42 -3.88 3.11 0.48
CA MET A 42 -4.07 4.36 -0.26
C MET A 42 -2.83 4.74 -1.08
N LYS A 43 -1.64 4.59 -0.50
CA LYS A 43 -0.38 4.94 -1.18
C LYS A 43 -0.02 3.93 -2.26
N ILE A 44 -0.30 2.65 -2.03
CA ILE A 44 -0.14 1.59 -3.03
C ILE A 44 -1.09 1.86 -4.21
N LYS A 45 -2.35 2.17 -3.95
CA LYS A 45 -3.37 2.53 -4.96
C LYS A 45 -2.92 3.68 -5.84
N GLN A 46 -2.46 4.78 -5.24
CA GLN A 46 -1.98 5.95 -5.99
C GLN A 46 -0.78 5.61 -6.89
N ALA A 47 0.17 4.83 -6.39
CA ALA A 47 1.34 4.44 -7.16
C ALA A 47 0.99 3.53 -8.35
N LEU A 48 0.01 2.63 -8.20
CA LEU A 48 -0.49 1.79 -9.29
C LEU A 48 -1.31 2.58 -10.32
N TYR A 49 -2.07 3.58 -9.86
CA TYR A 49 -2.80 4.49 -10.73
C TYR A 49 -1.87 5.29 -11.65
N LEU A 50 -0.77 5.83 -11.10
CA LEU A 50 0.26 6.52 -11.90
C LEU A 50 0.94 5.61 -12.93
N LYS A 51 0.89 4.29 -12.73
CA LYS A 51 1.39 3.27 -13.66
C LYS A 51 0.34 2.84 -14.69
N GLN A 52 -0.82 3.50 -14.71
CA GLN A 52 -1.92 3.23 -15.64
C GLN A 52 -2.47 1.80 -15.54
N ILE A 53 -2.34 1.18 -14.36
CA ILE A 53 -2.97 -0.12 -14.11
C ILE A 53 -4.48 0.08 -13.98
N PRO A 54 -5.31 -0.74 -14.65
CA PRO A 54 -6.76 -0.69 -14.53
C PRO A 54 -7.23 -0.70 -13.07
N SER A 55 -8.13 0.22 -12.73
CA SER A 55 -8.61 0.42 -11.36
C SER A 55 -9.29 -0.83 -10.77
N GLU A 56 -9.96 -1.63 -11.60
CA GLU A 56 -10.57 -2.90 -11.22
C GLU A 56 -9.53 -3.90 -10.69
N ILE A 57 -8.41 -4.06 -11.40
CA ILE A 57 -7.30 -4.94 -10.98
C ILE A 57 -6.69 -4.41 -9.68
N VAL A 58 -6.47 -3.10 -9.58
CA VAL A 58 -5.93 -2.48 -8.37
C VAL A 58 -6.85 -2.73 -7.17
N ASN A 59 -8.15 -2.45 -7.29
CA ASN A 59 -9.10 -2.62 -6.20
C ASN A 59 -9.23 -4.10 -5.79
N LYS A 60 -9.30 -5.02 -6.76
CA LYS A 60 -9.29 -6.47 -6.50
C LYS A 60 -8.09 -6.88 -5.67
N GLN A 61 -6.88 -6.52 -6.11
CA GLN A 61 -5.64 -6.89 -5.41
C GLN A 61 -5.47 -6.21 -4.04
N LEU A 62 -5.96 -4.99 -3.85
CA LEU A 62 -5.95 -4.32 -2.55
C LEU A 62 -6.94 -4.96 -1.55
N ASN A 63 -8.05 -5.52 -2.04
CA ASN A 63 -9.03 -6.23 -1.23
C ASN A 63 -8.58 -7.64 -0.85
N GLU A 64 -7.70 -8.26 -1.65
CA GLU A 64 -7.09 -9.57 -1.38
C GLU A 64 -5.96 -9.50 -0.33
N ILE A 65 -5.56 -8.30 0.11
CA ILE A 65 -4.56 -8.15 1.18
C ILE A 65 -5.09 -8.77 2.46
N ASP A 66 -4.31 -9.70 3.04
CA ASP A 66 -4.61 -10.27 4.35
C ASP A 66 -4.61 -9.18 5.43
N GLU A 67 -5.76 -9.04 6.10
CA GLU A 67 -5.99 -8.00 7.09
C GLU A 67 -5.04 -8.14 8.29
N LYS A 68 -4.71 -9.37 8.71
CA LYS A 68 -3.81 -9.61 9.84
C LYS A 68 -2.39 -9.17 9.51
N GLU A 69 -1.89 -9.51 8.32
CA GLU A 69 -0.60 -9.05 7.83
C GLU A 69 -0.57 -7.51 7.72
N TYR A 70 -1.63 -6.92 7.19
CA TYR A 70 -1.74 -5.47 7.04
C TYR A 70 -1.67 -4.74 8.39
N LEU A 71 -2.47 -5.18 9.37
CA LEU A 71 -2.48 -4.61 10.72
C LEU A 71 -1.17 -4.89 11.47
N PHE A 72 -0.56 -6.06 11.27
CA PHE A 72 0.76 -6.38 11.84
C PHE A 72 1.84 -5.41 11.33
N VAL A 73 1.86 -5.15 10.02
CA VAL A 73 2.78 -4.19 9.39
C VAL A 73 2.57 -2.79 9.95
N LEU A 74 1.32 -2.33 10.08
CA LEU A 74 0.97 -1.03 10.64
C LEU A 74 1.40 -0.92 12.11
N HIS A 75 1.09 -1.92 12.93
CA HIS A 75 1.46 -1.96 14.34
C HIS A 75 2.98 -1.86 14.51
N HIS A 76 3.74 -2.69 13.80
CA HIS A 76 5.21 -2.66 13.89
C HIS A 76 5.81 -1.33 13.42
N LEU A 77 5.23 -0.73 12.37
CA LEU A 77 5.61 0.59 11.88
C LEU A 77 5.38 1.68 12.95
N LEU A 78 4.24 1.64 13.65
CA LEU A 78 3.93 2.58 14.72
C LEU A 78 4.84 2.36 15.94
N GLU A 79 5.06 1.12 16.38
CA GLU A 79 5.97 0.80 17.49
C GLU A 79 7.41 1.28 17.24
N ALA A 80 7.93 1.09 16.02
CA ALA A 80 9.22 1.62 15.65
C ALA A 80 9.22 3.16 15.71
N LYS A 81 8.14 3.80 15.24
CA LYS A 81 8.05 5.27 15.23
C LYS A 81 7.92 5.85 16.64
N LYS A 82 7.19 5.18 17.53
CA LYS A 82 6.97 5.55 18.94
C LYS A 82 8.28 5.87 19.66
N LYS A 83 9.32 5.06 19.44
CA LYS A 83 10.66 5.22 20.03
C LYS A 83 11.39 6.51 19.61
N THR A 84 10.95 7.17 18.54
CA THR A 84 11.62 8.35 17.96
C THR A 84 10.82 9.64 18.11
N ILE A 85 9.58 9.56 18.60
CA ILE A 85 8.71 10.74 18.73
C ILE A 85 8.96 11.40 20.08
N SER A 86 9.29 12.69 20.03
CA SER A 86 9.20 13.59 21.18
C SER A 86 7.89 14.38 21.10
N ALA A 87 7.16 14.47 22.19
CA ALA A 87 5.90 15.21 22.31
C ALA A 87 5.75 15.77 23.72
N LYS A 88 5.00 16.88 23.87
CA LYS A 88 4.77 17.52 25.16
C LYS A 88 3.70 16.81 26.00
N ASN A 89 2.77 16.11 25.34
CA ASN A 89 1.69 15.37 25.98
C ASN A 89 1.20 14.23 25.08
N GLN A 90 0.33 13.37 25.63
CA GLN A 90 -0.21 12.20 24.92
C GLN A 90 -1.01 12.57 23.67
N TYR A 91 -1.74 13.67 23.68
CA TYR A 91 -2.53 14.12 22.53
C TYR A 91 -1.61 14.47 21.35
N GLU A 92 -0.58 15.30 21.57
CA GLU A 92 0.40 15.65 20.55
C GLU A 92 1.14 14.40 20.04
N TYR A 93 1.44 13.46 20.93
CA TYR A 93 2.06 12.19 20.59
C TYR A 93 1.21 11.38 19.60
N ASN A 94 -0.08 11.19 19.91
CA ASN A 94 -1.03 10.47 19.06
C ASN A 94 -1.22 11.16 17.70
N VAL A 95 -1.33 12.50 17.68
CA VAL A 95 -1.43 13.27 16.43
C VAL A 95 -0.20 13.06 15.54
N LYS A 96 1.01 13.02 16.12
CA LYS A 96 2.25 12.77 15.37
C LYS A 96 2.29 11.36 14.78
N LEU A 97 1.86 10.35 15.53
CA LEU A 97 1.76 8.97 15.05
C LEU A 97 0.74 8.82 13.91
N ILE A 98 -0.46 9.38 14.10
CA ILE A 98 -1.51 9.36 13.08
C ILE A 98 -1.02 10.02 11.79
N ARG A 99 -0.45 11.23 11.89
CA ARG A 99 0.09 11.94 10.72
C ARG A 99 1.17 11.13 10.00
N TYR A 100 2.03 10.47 10.76
CA TYR A 100 3.08 9.63 10.20
C TYR A 100 2.52 8.44 9.41
N ALA A 101 1.58 7.68 10.00
CA ALA A 101 0.98 6.52 9.35
C ALA A 101 0.08 6.92 8.16
N MET A 102 -0.67 8.02 8.25
CA MET A 102 -1.41 8.58 7.11
C MET A 102 -0.47 8.95 5.96
N GLY A 103 0.70 9.55 6.24
CA GLY A 103 1.71 9.83 5.21
C GLY A 103 2.32 8.57 4.57
N LYS A 104 2.17 7.41 5.22
CA LYS A 104 2.50 6.09 4.67
C LYS A 104 1.34 5.44 3.92
N GLY A 105 0.14 6.04 3.96
CA GLY A 105 -1.04 5.61 3.20
C GLY A 105 -1.98 4.66 3.93
N PHE A 106 -1.88 4.57 5.25
CA PHE A 106 -2.82 3.82 6.08
C PHE A 106 -4.06 4.65 6.39
N ASP A 107 -5.21 3.99 6.46
CA ASP A 107 -6.48 4.63 6.77
C ASP A 107 -6.61 4.94 8.27
N LEU A 108 -7.36 5.99 8.58
CA LEU A 108 -7.47 6.50 9.94
C LEU A 108 -8.08 5.47 10.91
N GLU A 109 -9.00 4.65 10.42
CA GLU A 109 -9.67 3.62 11.22
C GLU A 109 -8.67 2.54 11.68
N ASP A 110 -7.88 1.98 10.75
CA ASP A 110 -6.83 1.00 11.07
C ASP A 110 -5.80 1.58 12.05
N ILE A 111 -5.42 2.85 11.86
CA ILE A 111 -4.47 3.55 12.73
C ILE A 111 -5.04 3.66 14.15
N LYS A 112 -6.29 4.09 14.29
CA LYS A 112 -6.92 4.23 15.62
C LYS A 112 -7.03 2.87 16.31
N GLN A 113 -7.46 1.84 15.59
CA GLN A 113 -7.54 0.47 16.12
C GLN A 113 -6.18 -0.02 16.66
N CYS A 114 -5.07 0.27 15.96
CA CYS A 114 -3.73 -0.07 16.43
C CYS A 114 -3.30 0.74 17.67
N LEU A 115 -3.71 2.01 17.78
CA LEU A 115 -3.35 2.85 18.91
C LEU A 115 -4.13 2.50 20.19
N GLU A 116 -5.42 2.21 20.06
CA GLU A 116 -6.29 1.81 21.18
C GLU A 116 -5.81 0.50 21.83
N LYS A 117 -5.45 -0.50 21.01
CA LYS A 117 -4.87 -1.77 21.49
C LYS A 117 -3.55 -1.62 22.25
N THR A 118 -2.86 -0.48 22.14
CA THR A 118 -1.62 -0.26 22.90
C THR A 118 -1.89 0.32 24.30
N VAL A 119 -3.08 0.84 24.58
CA VAL A 119 -3.39 1.49 25.88
C VAL A 119 -3.80 0.45 26.95
N GLU A 120 -4.13 -0.77 26.55
CA GLU A 120 -4.64 -1.84 27.43
C GLU A 120 -3.56 -2.82 27.95
N ASN A 121 -2.26 -2.55 27.72
CA ASN A 121 -1.14 -3.36 28.24
C ASN A 121 -0.25 -2.58 29.21
#